data_AF-A0A7S1AJW1-F1
#
_entry.id   AF-A0A7S1AJW1-F1
#
_cell.length_a   1.000
_cell.length_b   1.000
_cell.length_c   1.000
_cell.angle_alpha   90.00
_cell.angle_beta   90.00
_cell.angle_gamma   90.00
#
_symmetry.space_group_name_H-M   'P 1'
#
loop_
_entity.id
_entity.type
_entity.pdbx_description
1 polymer ?
#
loop_
_entity_poly.entity_id
_entity_poly.type
_entity_poly.pdbx_seq_one_letter_code
_entity_poly.pdbx_strand_id
1 'polypeptide(L)'
;MGGAREEGAVSSAEEHMLGLLWWLKEDAFILSVAEWSWDWCTEFPTCTPTDVEHSHRFADAHQQYRELFEARVQEYLHIHRLEAENFLALAVEFLGVTPTTNANGILDGLVASESYLSFFEYMSSVRRRREWAEGTLCGSSDEVDWTELVTMPLKSNLGDVGDDSDVECLE
;
A
#
# COMPACT_ATOMS: atom_id res chain seq x y z
N MET A 1 -0.19 -47.43 20.22
CA MET A 1 -0.51 -46.02 20.50
C MET A 1 0.79 -45.24 20.40
N GLY A 2 0.94 -44.48 19.33
CA GLY A 2 2.09 -43.63 19.07
C GLY A 2 1.64 -42.60 18.05
N GLY A 3 0.88 -41.60 18.52
CA GLY A 3 0.51 -40.46 17.70
C GLY A 3 1.75 -39.62 17.49
N ALA A 4 2.36 -39.75 16.32
CA ALA A 4 3.34 -38.78 15.84
C ALA A 4 2.58 -37.47 15.67
N ARG A 5 2.90 -36.48 16.50
CA ARG A 5 2.58 -35.09 16.22
C ARG A 5 3.32 -34.74 14.93
N GLU A 6 2.58 -34.53 13.86
CA GLU A 6 3.04 -33.70 12.75
C GLU A 6 3.23 -32.29 13.33
N GLU A 7 4.44 -32.02 13.83
CA GLU A 7 4.91 -30.66 14.03
C GLU A 7 4.98 -30.04 12.63
N GLY A 8 3.96 -29.24 12.31
CA GLY A 8 3.79 -28.60 11.01
C GLY A 8 5.01 -27.75 10.70
N ALA A 9 5.86 -28.24 9.81
CA ALA A 9 6.86 -27.42 9.16
C ALA A 9 6.09 -26.37 8.35
N VAL A 10 6.14 -25.12 8.82
CA VAL A 10 5.73 -23.97 8.01
C VAL A 10 6.48 -24.10 6.68
N SER A 11 5.74 -24.14 5.56
CA SER A 11 6.38 -24.27 4.25
C SER A 11 7.32 -23.07 4.04
N SER A 12 8.47 -23.32 3.43
CA SER A 12 9.39 -22.27 2.98
C SER A 12 8.66 -21.18 2.18
N ALA A 13 7.58 -21.54 1.47
CA ALA A 13 6.70 -20.60 0.78
C ALA A 13 5.95 -19.65 1.73
N GLU A 14 5.32 -20.17 2.77
CA GLU A 14 4.60 -19.35 3.76
C GLU A 14 5.55 -18.43 4.52
N GLU A 15 6.72 -18.93 4.93
CA GLU A 15 7.74 -18.12 5.60
C GLU A 15 8.18 -16.94 4.74
N HIS A 16 8.49 -17.19 3.46
CA HIS A 16 8.95 -16.13 2.58
C HIS A 16 7.85 -15.14 2.18
N MET A 17 6.60 -15.59 2.03
CA MET A 17 5.47 -14.71 1.72
C MET A 17 5.10 -13.82 2.91
N LEU A 18 4.99 -14.40 4.11
CA LEU A 18 4.76 -13.63 5.32
C LEU A 18 5.94 -12.70 5.62
N GLY A 19 7.17 -13.18 5.38
CA GLY A 19 8.38 -12.37 5.51
C GLY A 19 8.37 -11.14 4.61
N LEU A 20 8.00 -11.29 3.33
CA LEU A 20 7.89 -10.15 2.42
C LEU A 20 6.77 -9.19 2.87
N LEU A 21 5.61 -9.71 3.28
CA LEU A 21 4.53 -8.88 3.79
C LEU A 21 4.94 -8.10 5.04
N TRP A 22 5.72 -8.69 5.95
CA TRP A 22 6.29 -7.99 7.09
C TRP A 22 7.35 -6.96 6.69
N TRP A 23 8.18 -7.27 5.69
CA TRP A 23 9.20 -6.37 5.14
C TRP A 23 8.60 -5.10 4.52
N LEU A 24 7.46 -5.24 3.84
CA LEU A 24 6.65 -4.14 3.31
C LEU A 24 5.90 -3.37 4.42
N LYS A 25 5.84 -3.92 5.63
CA LYS A 25 5.19 -3.35 6.82
C LYS A 25 6.14 -2.53 7.68
N GLU A 26 7.44 -2.50 7.33
CA GLU A 26 8.42 -1.74 8.08
C GLU A 26 8.11 -0.24 8.02
N ASP A 27 8.13 0.41 9.18
CA ASP A 27 7.73 1.82 9.32
C ASP A 27 8.50 2.75 8.36
N ALA A 28 9.78 2.47 8.10
CA ALA A 28 10.61 3.27 7.20
C ALA A 28 10.10 3.22 5.74
N PHE A 29 9.68 2.06 5.26
CA PHE A 29 9.11 1.92 3.93
C PHE A 29 7.71 2.55 3.87
N ILE A 30 6.87 2.28 4.87
CA ILE A 30 5.53 2.90 4.96
C ILE A 30 5.64 4.42 4.92
N LEU A 31 6.57 5.00 5.70
CA LEU A 31 6.81 6.44 5.73
C LEU A 31 7.28 6.95 4.36
N SER A 32 8.20 6.25 3.70
CA SER A 32 8.69 6.63 2.36
C SER A 32 7.56 6.67 1.33
N VAL A 33 6.69 5.66 1.33
CA VAL A 33 5.51 5.61 0.45
C VAL A 33 4.53 6.74 0.83
N ALA A 34 4.31 6.96 2.12
CA ALA A 34 3.39 7.97 2.61
C ALA A 34 3.83 9.40 2.23
N GLU A 35 5.10 9.73 2.39
CA GLU A 35 5.69 11.01 1.98
C GLU A 35 5.59 11.21 0.46
N TRP A 36 5.97 10.20 -0.32
CA TRP A 36 5.84 10.25 -1.78
C TRP A 36 4.39 10.49 -2.21
N SER A 37 3.43 9.76 -1.61
CA SER A 37 2.01 9.90 -1.93
C SER A 37 1.47 11.26 -1.52
N TRP A 38 1.94 11.81 -0.40
CA TRP A 38 1.57 13.14 0.07
C TRP A 38 1.97 14.23 -0.92
N ASP A 39 3.18 14.13 -1.48
CA ASP A 39 3.69 15.08 -2.47
C ASP A 39 2.88 15.02 -3.78
N TRP A 40 2.56 13.80 -4.23
CA TRP A 40 1.87 13.59 -5.50
C TRP A 40 0.36 13.81 -5.46
N CYS A 41 -0.31 13.62 -4.31
CA CYS A 41 -1.77 13.56 -4.28
C CYS A 41 -2.44 14.86 -4.76
N THR A 42 -1.77 16.01 -4.67
CA THR A 42 -2.30 17.31 -5.13
C THR A 42 -2.49 17.42 -6.64
N GLU A 43 -1.91 16.51 -7.43
CA GLU A 43 -2.16 16.42 -8.86
C GLU A 43 -3.43 15.60 -9.17
N PHE A 44 -3.89 14.77 -8.22
CA PHE A 44 -5.03 13.86 -8.42
C PHE A 44 -6.35 14.51 -8.00
N PRO A 45 -7.44 14.27 -8.74
CA PRO A 45 -8.76 14.71 -8.35
C PRO A 45 -9.32 13.85 -7.20
N THR A 46 -10.35 14.36 -6.52
CA THR A 46 -11.02 13.69 -5.41
C THR A 46 -12.15 12.75 -5.82
N CYS A 47 -12.50 12.70 -7.11
CA CYS A 47 -13.56 11.86 -7.68
C CYS A 47 -13.05 10.49 -8.16
N THR A 48 -13.95 9.67 -8.74
CA THR A 48 -13.62 8.31 -9.17
C THR A 48 -12.80 8.31 -10.48
N PRO A 49 -11.98 7.28 -10.73
CA PRO A 49 -11.17 7.19 -11.94
C PRO A 49 -12.01 7.28 -13.22
N THR A 50 -13.24 6.76 -13.23
CA THR A 50 -14.08 6.71 -14.44
C THR A 50 -14.65 8.05 -14.87
N ASP A 51 -14.62 9.04 -13.99
CA ASP A 51 -15.30 10.34 -14.19
C ASP A 51 -14.34 11.43 -14.70
N VAL A 52 -13.06 11.12 -14.90
CA VAL A 52 -12.02 12.12 -15.20
C VAL A 52 -11.14 11.75 -16.37
N GLU A 53 -10.65 12.80 -17.04
CA GLU A 53 -9.60 12.65 -18.04
C GLU A 53 -8.28 12.32 -17.35
N HIS A 54 -7.65 11.22 -17.78
CA HIS A 54 -6.40 10.76 -17.21
C HIS A 54 -5.20 11.45 -17.86
N SER A 55 -4.61 12.39 -17.12
CA SER A 55 -3.37 13.04 -17.52
C SER A 55 -2.21 12.05 -17.62
N HIS A 56 -1.30 12.28 -18.59
CA HIS A 56 -0.04 11.53 -18.70
C HIS A 56 0.78 11.56 -17.40
N ARG A 57 0.69 12.65 -16.62
CA ARG A 57 1.39 12.77 -15.33
C ARG A 57 0.95 11.70 -14.33
N PHE A 58 -0.28 11.21 -14.41
CA PHE A 58 -0.77 10.14 -13.54
C PHE A 58 -0.13 8.80 -13.86
N ALA A 59 0.13 8.53 -15.15
CA ALA A 59 0.86 7.34 -15.56
C ALA A 59 2.32 7.40 -15.11
N ASP A 60 2.96 8.57 -15.22
CA ASP A 60 4.33 8.78 -14.72
C ASP A 60 4.42 8.60 -13.20
N ALA A 61 3.41 9.09 -12.46
CA ALA A 61 3.31 8.89 -11.00
C ALA A 61 3.12 7.40 -10.67
N HIS A 62 2.25 6.69 -11.38
CA HIS A 62 2.05 5.25 -11.18
C HIS A 62 3.34 4.46 -11.43
N GLN A 63 4.10 4.83 -12.46
CA GLN A 63 5.39 4.22 -12.76
C GLN A 63 6.39 4.39 -11.60
N GLN A 64 6.50 5.59 -11.04
CA GLN A 64 7.35 5.86 -9.87
C GLN A 64 6.87 5.10 -8.63
N TYR A 65 5.56 5.03 -8.41
CA TYR A 65 4.99 4.26 -7.31
C TYR A 65 5.35 2.77 -7.42
N ARG A 66 5.26 2.20 -8.63
CA ARG A 66 5.68 0.81 -8.88
C ARG A 66 7.17 0.61 -8.59
N GLU A 67 8.02 1.55 -8.99
CA GLU A 67 9.47 1.48 -8.75
C GLU A 67 9.81 1.46 -7.24
N LEU A 68 9.04 2.13 -6.38
CA LEU A 68 9.23 2.06 -4.92
C LEU A 68 9.02 0.65 -4.39
N PHE A 69 7.94 -0.01 -4.81
CA PHE A 69 7.63 -1.38 -4.39
C PHE A 69 8.61 -2.37 -5.02
N GLU A 70 8.95 -2.21 -6.30
CA GLU A 70 9.90 -3.09 -6.99
C GLU A 70 11.28 -3.04 -6.32
N ALA A 71 11.82 -1.85 -6.05
CA ALA A 71 13.09 -1.69 -5.36
C ALA A 71 13.08 -2.36 -3.97
N ARG A 72 11.97 -2.19 -3.23
CA ARG A 72 11.81 -2.77 -1.89
C ARG A 72 11.73 -4.30 -1.91
N VAL A 73 11.03 -4.87 -2.89
CA VAL A 73 10.96 -6.32 -3.10
C VAL A 73 12.32 -6.86 -3.54
N GLN A 74 13.01 -6.19 -4.46
CA GLN A 74 14.35 -6.58 -4.89
C GLN A 74 15.36 -6.61 -3.73
N GLU A 75 15.29 -5.64 -2.82
CA GLU A 75 16.10 -5.62 -1.61
C GLU A 75 15.84 -6.86 -0.73
N TYR A 76 14.58 -7.21 -0.51
CA TYR A 76 14.20 -8.40 0.23
C TYR A 76 14.76 -9.67 -0.44
N LEU A 77 14.53 -9.84 -1.74
CA LEU A 77 15.04 -11.00 -2.48
C LEU A 77 16.57 -11.11 -2.39
N HIS A 78 17.27 -9.98 -2.48
CA HIS A 78 18.73 -9.93 -2.36
C HIS A 78 19.22 -10.39 -0.98
N ILE A 79 18.64 -9.85 0.10
CA ILE A 79 18.99 -10.20 1.49
C ILE A 79 18.76 -11.68 1.76
N HIS A 80 17.64 -12.22 1.26
CA HIS A 80 17.25 -13.61 1.45
C HIS A 80 17.87 -14.57 0.40
N ARG A 81 18.68 -14.06 -0.53
CA ARG A 81 19.33 -14.82 -1.62
C ARG A 81 18.33 -15.61 -2.46
N LEU A 82 17.20 -14.98 -2.76
CA LEU A 82 16.13 -15.53 -3.58
C LEU A 82 16.25 -14.95 -4.99
N GLU A 83 16.13 -15.81 -5.98
CA GLU A 83 15.91 -15.39 -7.37
C GLU A 83 14.41 -15.14 -7.58
N ALA A 84 14.07 -14.19 -8.45
CA ALA A 84 12.68 -13.80 -8.70
C ALA A 84 11.82 -14.99 -9.15
N GLU A 85 12.34 -15.84 -10.03
CA GLU A 85 11.63 -17.02 -10.53
C GLU A 85 11.33 -18.04 -9.43
N ASN A 86 12.27 -18.22 -8.50
CA ASN A 86 12.10 -19.12 -7.36
C ASN A 86 11.04 -18.55 -6.40
N PHE A 87 11.08 -17.25 -6.14
CA PHE A 87 10.10 -16.59 -5.29
C PHE A 87 8.69 -16.64 -5.89
N LEU A 88 8.54 -16.49 -7.21
CA LEU A 88 7.25 -16.64 -7.88
C LEU A 88 6.67 -18.05 -7.72
N ALA A 89 7.51 -19.09 -7.80
CA ALA A 89 7.07 -20.46 -7.55
C ALA A 89 6.54 -20.63 -6.12
N LEU A 90 7.24 -20.05 -5.13
CA LEU A 90 6.80 -20.02 -3.73
C LEU A 90 5.49 -19.25 -3.55
N ALA A 91 5.32 -18.10 -4.22
CA ALA A 91 4.09 -17.33 -4.17
C ALA A 91 2.89 -18.12 -4.73
N VAL A 92 3.08 -18.83 -5.84
CA VAL A 92 2.05 -19.71 -6.41
C VAL A 92 1.69 -20.85 -5.46
N GLU A 93 2.69 -21.48 -4.82
CA GLU A 93 2.47 -22.52 -3.81
C GLU A 93 1.64 -21.96 -2.64
N PHE A 94 2.05 -20.82 -2.08
CA PHE A 94 1.37 -20.17 -0.97
C PHE A 94 -0.09 -19.81 -1.30
N LEU A 95 -0.34 -19.23 -2.48
CA LEU A 95 -1.69 -18.87 -2.92
C LEU A 95 -2.58 -20.08 -3.18
N GLY A 96 -2.00 -21.24 -3.52
CA GLY A 96 -2.72 -22.50 -3.69
C GLY A 96 -3.23 -23.10 -2.37
N VAL A 97 -2.63 -22.73 -1.24
CA VAL A 97 -2.96 -23.24 0.10
C VAL A 97 -3.75 -22.18 0.87
N THR A 98 -5.00 -21.96 0.47
CA THR A 98 -6.03 -21.09 1.12
C THR A 98 -5.52 -19.87 1.90
N PRO A 99 -5.68 -18.63 1.39
CA PRO A 99 -5.06 -17.45 1.99
C PRO A 99 -5.57 -17.15 3.41
N THR A 100 -4.63 -16.97 4.34
CA THR A 100 -4.90 -16.50 5.71
C THR A 100 -5.30 -15.02 5.71
N THR A 101 -6.33 -14.67 6.47
CA THR A 101 -7.08 -13.39 6.49
C THR A 101 -6.29 -12.13 6.92
N ASN A 102 -4.97 -12.21 7.14
CA ASN A 102 -4.19 -11.15 7.81
C ASN A 102 -3.38 -10.22 6.88
N ALA A 103 -3.59 -10.26 5.56
CA ALA A 103 -2.73 -9.58 4.59
C ALA A 103 -3.30 -8.27 3.99
N ASN A 104 -4.55 -7.89 4.29
CA ASN A 104 -5.33 -6.96 3.47
C ASN A 104 -4.67 -5.57 3.21
N GLY A 105 -4.27 -4.80 4.22
CA GLY A 105 -3.83 -3.41 3.98
C GLY A 105 -2.51 -3.24 3.20
N ILE A 106 -1.59 -4.20 3.25
CA ILE A 106 -0.37 -4.17 2.41
C ILE A 106 -0.62 -4.70 1.01
N LEU A 107 -1.51 -5.69 0.91
CA LEU A 107 -1.95 -6.15 -0.40
C LEU A 107 -2.57 -5.00 -1.17
N ASP A 108 -3.25 -4.06 -0.54
CA ASP A 108 -3.81 -2.89 -1.24
C ASP A 108 -2.72 -1.99 -1.85
N GLY A 109 -1.61 -1.74 -1.15
CA GLY A 109 -0.46 -1.00 -1.70
C GLY A 109 0.25 -1.75 -2.83
N LEU A 110 0.46 -3.06 -2.67
CA LEU A 110 1.05 -3.92 -3.70
C LEU A 110 0.11 -4.11 -4.91
N VAL A 111 -1.20 -4.14 -4.69
CA VAL A 111 -2.21 -4.17 -5.75
C VAL A 111 -2.23 -2.84 -6.48
N ALA A 112 -2.16 -1.72 -5.75
CA ALA A 112 -2.03 -0.40 -6.33
C ALA A 112 -0.75 -0.25 -7.16
N SER A 113 0.36 -0.91 -6.83
CA SER A 113 1.58 -0.83 -7.66
C SER A 113 1.46 -1.51 -9.03
N GLU A 114 0.51 -2.43 -9.19
CA GLU A 114 0.28 -3.16 -10.45
C GLU A 114 -0.99 -2.71 -11.18
N SER A 115 -2.01 -2.27 -10.46
CA SER A 115 -3.31 -1.85 -10.98
C SER A 115 -3.42 -0.33 -11.00
N TYR A 116 -3.36 0.25 -12.21
CA TYR A 116 -3.50 1.71 -12.39
C TYR A 116 -4.79 2.28 -11.78
N LEU A 117 -5.92 1.57 -11.89
CA LEU A 117 -7.18 2.04 -11.32
C LEU A 117 -7.13 2.04 -9.78
N SER A 118 -6.57 0.98 -9.19
CA SER A 118 -6.40 0.90 -7.74
C SER A 118 -5.41 1.95 -7.22
N PHE A 119 -4.34 2.23 -7.97
CA PHE A 119 -3.43 3.35 -7.71
C PHE A 119 -4.16 4.70 -7.75
N PHE A 120 -4.98 4.93 -8.76
CA PHE A 120 -5.72 6.18 -8.89
C PHE A 120 -6.66 6.38 -7.70
N GLU A 121 -7.45 5.36 -7.36
CA GLU A 121 -8.34 5.39 -6.20
C GLU A 121 -7.58 5.63 -4.90
N TYR A 122 -6.42 4.98 -4.75
CA TYR A 122 -5.51 5.21 -3.63
C TYR A 122 -5.09 6.69 -3.55
N MET A 123 -4.60 7.28 -4.64
CA MET A 123 -4.15 8.67 -4.66
C MET A 123 -5.28 9.67 -4.42
N SER A 124 -6.47 9.43 -4.98
CA SER A 124 -7.67 10.23 -4.69
C SER A 124 -8.07 10.14 -3.22
N SER A 125 -7.93 8.98 -2.59
CA SER A 125 -8.14 8.81 -1.14
C SER A 125 -7.07 9.53 -0.31
N VAL A 126 -5.80 9.50 -0.73
CA VAL A 126 -4.72 10.29 -0.09
C VAL A 126 -5.04 11.79 -0.19
N ARG A 127 -5.48 12.28 -1.35
CA ARG A 127 -5.87 13.67 -1.57
C ARG A 127 -6.99 14.12 -0.62
N ARG A 128 -8.08 13.36 -0.53
CA ARG A 128 -9.20 13.67 0.39
C ARG A 128 -8.74 13.73 1.85
N ARG A 129 -7.92 12.77 2.26
CA ARG A 129 -7.36 12.72 3.63
C ARG A 129 -6.45 13.90 3.93
N ARG A 130 -5.63 14.30 2.96
CA ARG A 130 -4.80 15.50 3.07
C ARG A 130 -5.64 16.76 3.24
N GLU A 131 -6.67 16.95 2.40
CA GLU A 131 -7.57 18.10 2.50
C GLU A 131 -8.30 18.14 3.86
N TRP A 132 -8.75 16.98 4.35
CA TRP A 132 -9.32 16.87 5.69
C TRP A 132 -8.33 17.25 6.79
N ALA A 133 -7.09 16.74 6.71
CA ALA A 133 -6.04 17.00 7.69
C ALA A 133 -5.63 18.47 7.70
N GLU A 134 -5.43 19.08 6.52
CA GLU A 134 -5.12 20.50 6.38
C GLU A 134 -6.28 21.38 6.87
N GLY A 135 -7.53 21.01 6.62
CA GLY A 135 -8.71 21.74 7.11
C GLY A 135 -8.94 21.63 8.62
N THR A 136 -8.61 20.48 9.22
CA THR A 136 -8.89 20.19 10.64
C THR A 136 -7.72 20.58 11.55
N LEU A 137 -6.48 20.26 11.17
CA LEU A 137 -5.30 20.40 12.04
C LEU A 137 -4.71 21.80 11.98
N CYS A 138 -4.59 22.41 10.80
CA CYS A 138 -4.06 23.78 10.66
C CYS A 138 -4.96 24.85 11.29
N GLY A 139 -6.22 24.52 11.61
CA GLY A 139 -7.12 25.40 12.35
C GLY A 139 -6.97 25.34 13.88
N SER A 140 -6.16 24.42 14.42
CA SER A 140 -6.23 24.04 15.84
C SER A 140 -4.91 23.96 16.63
N SER A 141 -3.73 24.02 15.99
CA SER A 141 -2.43 23.93 16.68
C SER A 141 -1.32 24.75 15.98
N ASP A 142 -0.44 25.38 16.78
CA ASP A 142 0.73 26.14 16.30
C ASP A 142 1.95 25.25 15.98
N GLU A 143 1.93 23.96 16.34
CA GLU A 143 3.00 23.01 16.06
C GLU A 143 2.38 21.67 15.61
N VAL A 144 2.64 21.27 14.36
CA VAL A 144 2.11 20.05 13.76
C VAL A 144 3.29 19.17 13.36
N ASP A 145 3.36 17.96 13.93
CA ASP A 145 4.35 16.96 13.55
C ASP A 145 4.01 16.43 12.14
N TRP A 146 4.89 16.70 11.18
CA TRP A 146 4.74 16.27 9.79
C TRP A 146 4.66 14.75 9.65
N THR A 147 5.43 14.01 10.45
CA THR A 147 5.39 12.55 10.43
C THR A 147 4.04 12.06 10.93
N GLU A 148 3.49 12.68 11.97
CA GLU A 148 2.14 12.35 12.46
C GLU A 148 1.06 12.75 11.43
N LEU A 149 1.18 13.91 10.80
CA LEU A 149 0.22 14.41 9.80
C LEU A 149 0.19 13.55 8.52
N VAL A 150 1.33 13.04 8.09
CA VAL A 150 1.43 12.14 6.93
C VAL A 150 1.03 10.72 7.30
N THR A 151 1.42 10.23 8.49
CA THR A 151 1.17 8.83 8.86
C THR A 151 -0.19 8.58 9.49
N MET A 152 -0.81 9.49 10.26
CA MET A 152 -2.13 9.23 10.86
C MET A 152 -3.23 8.96 9.82
N PRO A 153 -3.40 9.78 8.77
CA PRO A 153 -4.44 9.55 7.77
C PRO A 153 -4.14 8.29 6.95
N LEU A 154 -2.86 7.97 6.72
CA LEU A 154 -2.42 6.86 5.89
C LEU A 154 -2.33 5.52 6.62
N LYS A 155 -1.96 5.51 7.91
CA LYS A 155 -1.91 4.33 8.78
C LYS A 155 -3.30 3.88 9.22
N SER A 156 -4.26 4.80 9.34
CA SER A 156 -5.61 4.44 9.80
C SER A 156 -6.30 3.51 8.82
N ASN A 157 -6.15 3.69 7.49
CA ASN A 157 -7.02 3.04 6.51
C ASN A 157 -6.39 3.01 5.10
N LEU A 158 -5.49 2.05 4.87
CA LEU A 158 -5.33 1.46 3.54
C LEU A 158 -6.51 0.48 3.34
N GLY A 159 -7.73 0.98 3.12
CA GLY A 159 -8.88 0.12 2.78
C GLY A 159 -10.26 0.49 3.32
N ASP A 160 -10.40 1.39 4.29
CA ASP A 160 -11.74 1.86 4.74
C ASP A 160 -12.16 3.09 3.93
N VAL A 161 -12.86 2.82 2.85
CA VAL A 161 -13.58 3.82 2.06
C VAL A 161 -14.89 4.10 2.80
N GLY A 162 -14.79 4.77 3.95
CA GLY A 162 -15.95 5.26 4.68
C GLY A 162 -16.77 6.18 3.79
N ASP A 163 -18.05 5.87 3.68
CA ASP A 163 -19.10 6.48 2.87
C ASP A 163 -19.33 7.97 3.23
N ASP A 164 -18.47 8.86 2.73
CA ASP A 164 -18.71 10.32 2.72
C ASP A 164 -19.11 10.76 1.30
N SER A 165 -20.23 10.20 0.82
CA SER A 165 -20.77 10.40 -0.54
C SER A 165 -21.42 11.76 -0.81
N ASP A 166 -21.17 12.79 0.00
CA ASP A 166 -21.81 14.12 -0.13
C ASP A 166 -20.84 15.31 -0.28
N VAL A 167 -19.62 15.10 -0.78
CA VAL A 167 -18.77 16.22 -1.24
C VAL A 167 -18.95 16.41 -2.74
N GLU A 168 -19.80 17.39 -3.11
CA GLU A 168 -19.94 17.85 -4.48
C GLU A 168 -18.55 18.16 -5.07
N CYS A 169 -18.21 17.46 -6.16
CA CYS A 169 -16.99 17.71 -6.93
C CYS A 169 -17.12 19.09 -7.58
N LEU A 170 -16.55 20.12 -6.95
CA LEU A 170 -16.42 21.43 -7.57
C LEU A 170 -15.13 21.45 -8.39
N GLU A 171 -15.31 21.60 -9.71
CA GLU A 171 -14.28 21.86 -10.72
C GLU A 171 -13.51 23.17 -10.48
#